data_AF-A0A831QSV1-F1
#
_entry.id   AF-A0A831QSV1-F1
#
_cell.length_a   1.000
_cell.length_b   1.000
_cell.length_c   1.000
_cell.angle_alpha   90.00
_cell.angle_beta   90.00
_cell.angle_gamma   90.00
#
_symmetry.space_group_name_H-M   'P 1'
#
loop_
_entity.id
_entity.type
_entity.pdbx_description
1 polymer ?
#
loop_
_entity_poly.entity_id
_entity_poly.type
_entity_poly.pdbx_seq_one_letter_code
_entity_poly.pdbx_strand_id
1 'polypeptide(L)'
;MRVGVQFTGSIPANSTRRWFTHSWPEAWHVVWNCVPKSPVQDGPAQMEWKIKVCRQSSTKIKYFIEAKNLTNRTLSFDARYAIMNR
;
A
#
# COMPACT_ATOMS: atom_id res chain seq x y z
N MET A 1 -0.47 -5.81 18.56
CA MET A 1 -0.46 -5.07 17.29
C MET A 1 0.98 -4.96 16.79
N ARG A 2 1.24 -5.24 15.51
CA ARG A 2 2.57 -5.03 14.88
C ARG A 2 2.40 -4.19 13.62
N VAL A 3 3.22 -3.16 13.47
CA VAL A 3 3.20 -2.27 12.29
C VAL A 3 4.53 -2.32 11.56
N GLY A 4 4.53 -1.99 10.26
CA GLY A 4 5.75 -1.92 9.47
C GLY A 4 5.53 -1.31 8.09
N VAL A 5 6.64 -1.07 7.38
CA VAL A 5 6.64 -0.70 5.96
C VAL A 5 6.97 -1.93 5.14
N GLN A 6 6.17 -2.25 4.14
CA GLN A 6 6.47 -3.34 3.19
C GLN A 6 7.14 -2.81 1.93
N PHE A 7 6.69 -1.66 1.43
CA PHE A 7 7.20 -1.06 0.20
C PHE A 7 7.46 0.42 0.40
N THR A 8 8.56 0.90 -0.19
CA THR A 8 8.80 2.31 -0.46
C THR A 8 8.94 2.45 -1.97
N GLY A 9 8.29 3.45 -2.56
CA GLY A 9 8.30 3.60 -4.00
C GLY A 9 7.98 5.00 -4.47
N SER A 10 8.10 5.18 -5.78
CA SER A 10 7.73 6.43 -6.46
C SER A 10 6.75 6.14 -7.60
N ILE A 11 5.78 7.03 -7.77
CA ILE A 11 4.74 6.97 -8.80
C ILE A 11 4.86 8.25 -9.63
N PRO A 12 5.08 8.14 -10.96
CA PRO A 12 5.06 9.31 -11.85
C PRO A 12 3.76 10.10 -11.73
N ALA A 13 3.77 11.34 -12.21
CA ALA A 13 2.60 12.20 -12.24
C ALA A 13 1.39 11.49 -12.87
N ASN A 14 0.21 11.68 -12.27
CA ASN A 14 -1.09 11.18 -12.76
C ASN A 14 -1.14 9.68 -13.13
N SER A 15 -0.21 8.89 -12.59
CA SER A 15 -0.03 7.49 -12.96
C SER A 15 -0.44 6.54 -11.85
N THR A 16 -0.72 5.29 -12.20
CA THR A 16 -0.99 4.20 -11.24
C THR A 16 0.13 3.18 -11.30
N ARG A 17 0.58 2.68 -10.15
CA ARG A 17 1.53 1.56 -10.04
C ARG A 17 0.99 0.53 -9.07
N ARG A 18 1.46 -0.71 -9.22
CA ARG A 18 1.02 -1.86 -8.41
C ARG A 18 2.20 -2.59 -7.80
N TRP A 19 2.08 -2.92 -6.52
CA TRP A 19 3.00 -3.77 -5.75
C TRP A 19 2.29 -5.05 -5.31
N PHE A 20 3.07 -6.06 -4.98
CA PHE A 20 2.57 -7.38 -4.61
C PHE A 20 3.42 -8.01 -3.49
N THR A 21 2.74 -8.59 -2.51
CA THR A 21 3.34 -9.42 -1.45
C THR A 21 2.49 -10.67 -1.20
N HIS A 22 3.11 -11.75 -0.75
CA HIS A 22 2.49 -13.08 -0.65
C HIS A 22 2.83 -13.80 0.64
N SER A 23 2.28 -15.00 0.84
CA SER A 23 2.56 -15.86 1.99
C SER A 23 2.23 -15.26 3.37
N TRP A 24 1.30 -14.30 3.42
CA TRP A 24 0.77 -13.80 4.69
C TRP A 24 -0.15 -14.85 5.29
N PRO A 25 -0.04 -15.18 6.60
CA PRO A 25 -1.03 -16.02 7.27
C PRO A 25 -2.43 -15.45 7.11
N GLU A 26 -3.40 -16.30 6.76
CA GLU A 26 -4.77 -15.81 6.58
C GLU A 26 -5.48 -15.47 7.89
N ALA A 27 -5.12 -16.12 8.99
CA ALA A 27 -5.66 -15.79 10.30
C ALA A 27 -5.32 -14.35 10.76
N TRP A 28 -4.38 -13.67 10.08
CA TRP A 28 -3.99 -12.31 10.43
C TRP A 28 -4.96 -11.28 9.83
N HIS A 29 -5.52 -10.45 10.68
CA HIS A 29 -6.21 -9.23 10.28
C HIS A 29 -5.16 -8.16 9.95
N VAL A 30 -4.91 -7.95 8.65
CA VAL A 30 -3.93 -6.98 8.14
C VAL A 30 -4.65 -5.79 7.50
N VAL A 31 -4.32 -4.59 7.96
CA VAL A 31 -4.78 -3.32 7.37
C VAL A 31 -3.61 -2.65 6.66
N TRP A 32 -3.86 -2.10 5.48
CA TRP A 32 -2.85 -1.41 4.65
C TRP A 32 -3.13 0.09 4.58
N ASN A 33 -2.06 0.89 4.65
CA ASN A 33 -2.10 2.33 4.46
C ASN A 33 -0.97 2.76 3.53
N CYS A 34 -1.26 3.57 2.53
CA CYS A 34 -0.26 4.14 1.65
C CYS A 34 -0.10 5.63 1.97
N VAL A 35 1.11 6.05 2.38
CA VAL A 35 1.36 7.39 2.93
C VAL A 35 2.37 8.13 2.05
N PRO A 36 2.00 9.28 1.46
CA PRO A 36 2.93 10.15 0.75
C PRO A 36 4.13 10.59 1.62
N LYS A 37 5.30 10.72 1.00
CA LYS A 37 6.52 11.25 1.62
C LYS A 37 7.01 12.53 0.95
N SER A 38 6.96 12.58 -0.38
CA SER A 38 7.34 13.78 -1.14
C SER A 38 6.58 13.87 -2.47
N PRO A 39 6.33 15.08 -2.99
CA PRO A 39 6.60 16.36 -2.36
C PRO A 39 5.70 16.62 -1.15
N VAL A 40 6.23 17.31 -0.14
CA VAL A 40 5.41 17.88 0.94
C VAL A 40 4.66 19.06 0.36
N GLN A 41 3.34 19.01 0.39
CA GLN A 41 2.48 20.08 -0.06
C GLN A 41 1.23 20.13 0.82
N ASP A 42 0.78 21.34 1.13
CA ASP A 42 -0.52 21.58 1.74
C ASP A 42 -1.54 21.83 0.62
N GLY A 43 -2.67 21.12 0.64
CA GLY A 43 -3.65 21.17 -0.44
C GLY A 43 -4.43 19.86 -0.65
N PRO A 44 -4.92 19.61 -1.88
CA PRO A 44 -5.77 18.45 -2.16
C PRO A 44 -5.03 17.12 -2.02
N ALA A 45 -5.80 16.03 -1.94
CA ALA A 45 -5.26 14.68 -1.81
C ALA A 45 -4.21 14.35 -2.88
N GLN A 46 -3.06 13.81 -2.44
CA GLN A 46 -1.96 13.49 -3.35
C GLN A 46 -2.08 12.11 -4.00
N MET A 47 -2.79 11.19 -3.35
CA MET A 47 -2.80 9.78 -3.72
C MET A 47 -4.10 9.10 -3.33
N GLU A 48 -4.49 8.11 -4.12
CA GLU A 48 -5.52 7.12 -3.81
C GLU A 48 -4.86 5.73 -3.83
N TRP A 49 -5.33 4.79 -3.01
CA TRP A 49 -4.90 3.39 -3.09
C TRP A 49 -6.06 2.40 -2.99
N LYS A 50 -5.86 1.22 -3.59
CA LYS A 50 -6.78 0.08 -3.53
C LYS A 50 -6.01 -1.17 -3.14
N ILE A 51 -6.61 -1.96 -2.27
CA ILE A 51 -6.07 -3.26 -1.86
C ILE A 51 -6.90 -4.34 -2.52
N LYS A 52 -6.25 -5.18 -3.31
CA LYS A 52 -6.83 -6.40 -3.86
C LYS A 52 -6.21 -7.59 -3.14
N VAL A 53 -7.02 -8.59 -2.83
CA VAL A 53 -6.59 -9.76 -2.05
C VAL A 53 -6.88 -11.03 -2.84
N CYS A 54 -5.99 -12.01 -2.73
CA CYS A 54 -6.18 -13.34 -3.30
C CYS A 54 -5.85 -14.39 -2.24
N ARG A 55 -6.74 -15.38 -2.06
CA ARG A 55 -6.44 -16.56 -1.24
C ARG A 55 -5.38 -17.40 -1.97
N GLN A 56 -4.21 -17.57 -1.35
CA GLN A 56 -3.11 -18.32 -1.95
C GLN A 56 -3.20 -19.82 -1.63
N SER A 57 -3.61 -20.17 -0.41
CA SER A 57 -3.85 -21.54 0.05
C SER A 57 -4.81 -21.52 1.24
N SER A 58 -5.09 -22.67 1.87
CA SER A 58 -5.89 -22.76 3.10
C SER A 58 -5.34 -21.94 4.27
N THR A 59 -4.03 -21.64 4.29
CA THR A 59 -3.39 -20.91 5.39
C THR A 59 -2.74 -19.59 4.97
N LYS A 60 -2.78 -19.23 3.68
CA LYS A 60 -2.06 -18.07 3.15
C LYS A 60 -2.90 -17.17 2.24
N ILE A 61 -2.59 -15.87 2.26
CA ILE A 61 -3.14 -14.82 1.40
C ILE A 61 -2.04 -13.99 0.72
N LYS A 62 -2.43 -13.39 -0.39
CA LYS A 62 -1.66 -12.46 -1.23
C LYS A 62 -2.33 -11.09 -1.21
N TYR A 63 -1.53 -10.04 -1.17
CA TYR A 63 -1.98 -8.66 -1.26
C TYR A 63 -1.39 -7.99 -2.50
N PHE A 64 -2.23 -7.26 -3.21
CA PHE A 64 -1.85 -6.38 -4.31
C PHE A 64 -2.24 -4.97 -3.92
N ILE A 65 -1.27 -4.07 -3.91
CA ILE A 65 -1.44 -2.67 -3.53
C ILE A 65 -1.37 -1.85 -4.82
N GLU A 66 -2.48 -1.31 -5.26
CA GLU A 66 -2.55 -0.35 -6.37
C GLU A 66 -2.56 1.05 -5.78
N ALA A 67 -1.59 1.88 -6.16
CA ALA A 67 -1.53 3.27 -5.73
C ALA A 67 -1.49 4.19 -6.94
N LYS A 68 -2.34 5.22 -6.92
CA LYS A 68 -2.51 6.22 -7.97
C LYS A 68 -2.06 7.57 -7.45
N ASN A 69 -1.10 8.17 -8.13
CA ASN A 69 -0.71 9.56 -7.90
C ASN A 69 -1.74 10.49 -8.55
N LEU A 70 -2.29 11.40 -7.76
CA LEU A 70 -3.28 12.39 -8.18
C LEU A 70 -2.65 13.75 -8.50
N THR A 71 -1.33 13.86 -8.35
CA THR A 71 -0.58 15.10 -8.58
C THR A 71 0.09 15.10 -9.96
N ASN A 72 0.48 16.30 -10.39
CA ASN A 72 1.23 16.53 -11.63
C ASN A 72 2.76 16.39 -11.46
N ARG A 73 3.23 15.87 -10.32
CA ARG A 73 4.66 15.63 -10.03
C ARG A 73 4.86 14.18 -9.62
N THR A 74 6.09 13.67 -9.73
CA THR A 74 6.40 12.35 -9.18
C THR A 74 6.21 12.35 -7.67
N LEU A 75 5.44 11.39 -7.16
CA LEU A 75 5.12 11.22 -5.75
C LEU A 75 5.91 10.04 -5.18
N SER A 76 6.66 10.24 -4.09
CA SER A 76 7.21 9.14 -3.29
C SER A 76 6.30 8.80 -2.12
N PHE A 77 6.22 7.53 -1.74
CA PHE A 77 5.32 7.06 -0.69
C PHE A 77 5.82 5.76 -0.03
N ASP A 78 5.27 5.45 1.15
CA ASP A 78 5.41 4.16 1.82
C ASP A 78 4.07 3.40 1.85
N ALA A 79 4.08 2.11 1.51
CA ALA A 79 3.01 1.17 1.80
C ALA A 79 3.27 0.50 3.15
N ARG A 80 2.47 0.88 4.14
CA ARG A 80 2.54 0.44 5.53
C ARG A 80 1.46 -0.59 5.81
N TYR A 81 1.74 -1.51 6.72
CA TYR A 81 0.78 -2.51 7.19
C TYR A 81 0.67 -2.49 8.71
N ALA A 82 -0.50 -2.87 9.21
CA ALA A 82 -0.78 -3.11 10.61
C ALA A 82 -1.44 -4.49 10.78
N ILE A 83 -0.87 -5.34 11.61
CA ILE A 83 -1.46 -6.62 12.03
C ILE A 83 -2.19 -6.38 13.36
N MET A 84 -3.51 -6.50 13.32
CA MET A 84 -4.40 -6.13 14.42
C MET A 84 -4.59 -7.26 15.43
N ASN A 85 -4.64 -8.51 14.95
CA ASN A 85 -4.68 -9.72 15.76
C ASN A 85 -3.65 -10.73 15.24
N ARG A 86 -3.25 -11.68 16.10
CA ARG A 86 -2.42 -12.81 15.70
C ARG A 86 -2.86 -14.06 16.43
#